data_AF-A0A7Y8L8N1-F1
#
_entry.id   AF-A0A7Y8L8N1-F1
#
_cell.length_a   1.000
_cell.length_b   1.000
_cell.length_c   1.000
_cell.angle_alpha   90.00
_cell.angle_beta   90.00
_cell.angle_gamma   90.00
#
_symmetry.space_group_name_H-M   'P 1'
#
loop_
_entity.id
_entity.type
_entity.pdbx_description
1 polymer ?
#
loop_
_entity_poly.entity_id
_entity_poly.type
_entity_poly.pdbx_seq_one_letter_code
_entity_poly.pdbx_strand_id
1 'polypeptide(L)'
;MRKSVVILFCLVSVAFSTDPKELCKKFNLSPSSKAIKQWERVFEKEDKMEKMGIVGLSDAEKSALKDYLIKHAADSDQPAAAGI
;
A
#
# COMPACT_ATOMS: atom_id res chain seq x y z
N MET A 1 48.90 15.00 -21.72
CA MET A 1 47.51 15.49 -21.59
C MET A 1 46.60 14.31 -21.29
N ARG A 2 46.31 14.02 -20.02
CA ARG A 2 45.38 12.94 -19.65
C ARG A 2 44.00 13.57 -19.44
N LYS A 3 43.08 13.33 -20.36
CA LYS A 3 41.69 13.78 -20.26
C LYS A 3 40.99 12.86 -19.25
N SER A 4 40.75 13.36 -18.04
CA SER A 4 39.99 12.64 -17.03
C SER A 4 38.53 12.52 -17.47
N VAL A 5 38.10 11.31 -17.79
CA VAL A 5 36.69 11.00 -18.06
C VAL A 5 36.03 10.74 -16.71
N VAL A 6 35.26 11.70 -16.22
CA VAL A 6 34.44 11.55 -15.02
C VAL A 6 33.11 10.93 -15.46
N ILE A 7 32.95 9.62 -15.23
CA ILE A 7 31.69 8.92 -15.43
C ILE A 7 30.80 9.21 -14.21
N LEU A 8 29.85 10.13 -14.37
CA LEU A 8 28.81 10.40 -13.37
C LEU A 8 27.75 9.29 -13.47
N PHE A 9 27.83 8.30 -12.58
CA PHE A 9 26.84 7.23 -12.48
C PHE A 9 25.62 7.74 -11.68
N CYS A 10 24.62 8.25 -12.38
CA CYS A 10 23.32 8.58 -11.78
C CYS A 10 22.60 7.27 -11.40
N LEU A 11 22.67 6.91 -10.12
CA LEU A 11 21.78 5.93 -9.50
C LEU A 11 20.35 6.48 -9.50
N VAL A 12 19.59 6.16 -10.54
CA VAL A 12 18.14 6.38 -10.55
C VAL A 12 17.52 5.34 -9.62
N SER A 13 17.15 5.76 -8.41
CA SER A 13 16.32 4.99 -7.50
C SER A 13 14.93 4.87 -8.10
N VAL A 14 14.67 3.80 -8.86
CA VAL A 14 13.32 3.49 -9.31
C VAL A 14 12.51 3.08 -8.08
N ALA A 15 11.68 4.00 -7.58
CA ALA A 15 10.69 3.69 -6.55
C ALA A 15 9.60 2.84 -7.21
N PHE A 16 9.68 1.51 -7.03
CA PHE A 16 8.61 0.61 -7.41
C PHE A 16 7.45 0.81 -6.43
N SER A 17 6.39 1.52 -6.83
CA SER A 17 5.14 1.49 -6.08
C SER A 17 4.42 0.18 -6.38
N THR A 18 4.29 -0.70 -5.40
CA THR A 18 3.47 -1.91 -5.52
C THR A 18 1.99 -1.49 -5.67
N ASP A 19 1.28 -2.05 -6.64
CA ASP A 19 -0.17 -1.80 -6.84
C ASP A 19 -0.94 -2.19 -5.57
N PRO A 20 -1.74 -1.28 -4.96
CA PRO A 20 -2.55 -1.57 -3.78
C PRO A 20 -3.48 -2.79 -3.93
N LYS A 21 -3.96 -3.07 -5.14
CA LYS A 21 -4.77 -4.26 -5.42
C LYS A 21 -3.95 -5.55 -5.28
N GLU A 22 -2.70 -5.54 -5.70
CA GLU A 22 -1.78 -6.67 -5.52
C GLU A 22 -1.38 -6.84 -4.05
N LEU A 23 -1.21 -5.73 -3.31
CA LEU A 23 -1.03 -5.80 -1.85
C LEU A 23 -2.24 -6.46 -1.17
N CYS A 24 -3.47 -6.09 -1.55
CA CYS A 24 -4.67 -6.75 -1.03
C CYS A 24 -4.65 -8.26 -1.26
N LYS A 25 -4.30 -8.72 -2.46
CA LYS A 25 -4.15 -10.17 -2.75
C LYS A 25 -3.05 -10.81 -1.89
N LYS A 26 -1.87 -10.18 -1.84
CA LYS A 26 -0.70 -10.69 -1.10
C LYS A 26 -1.00 -10.89 0.39
N PHE A 27 -1.75 -9.98 0.99
CA PHE A 27 -2.09 -10.02 2.42
C PHE A 27 -3.49 -10.56 2.69
N ASN A 28 -4.16 -11.10 1.67
CA ASN A 28 -5.53 -11.62 1.76
C ASN A 28 -6.53 -10.62 2.40
N LEU A 29 -6.43 -9.35 2.01
CA LEU A 29 -7.29 -8.26 2.46
C LEU A 29 -8.42 -8.06 1.46
N SER A 30 -9.66 -8.14 1.94
CA SER A 30 -10.85 -7.77 1.17
C SER A 30 -11.28 -6.35 1.54
N PRO A 31 -11.26 -5.35 0.62
CA PRO A 31 -11.67 -3.98 0.93
C PRO A 31 -13.08 -3.89 1.53
N SER A 32 -14.03 -4.66 1.01
CA SER A 32 -15.42 -4.70 1.49
C SER A 32 -15.62 -5.50 2.78
N SER A 33 -14.57 -6.06 3.38
CA SER A 33 -14.68 -6.75 4.67
C SER A 33 -14.86 -5.81 5.87
N LYS A 34 -14.66 -4.51 5.69
CA LYS A 34 -14.73 -3.49 6.75
C LYS A 34 -15.30 -2.19 6.22
N ALA A 35 -15.89 -1.41 7.13
CA ALA A 35 -16.27 -0.03 6.88
C ALA A 35 -15.04 0.90 6.85
N ILE A 36 -15.18 2.09 6.27
CA ILE A 36 -14.14 3.13 6.17
C ILE A 36 -13.48 3.38 7.53
N LYS A 37 -14.29 3.67 8.56
CA LYS A 37 -13.81 3.98 9.91
C LYS A 37 -13.09 2.79 10.57
N GLN A 38 -13.38 1.57 10.16
CA GLN A 38 -12.68 0.39 10.65
C GLN A 38 -11.32 0.23 9.97
N TRP A 39 -11.23 0.51 8.66
CA TRP A 39 -9.94 0.56 7.97
C TRP A 39 -9.03 1.65 8.54
N GLU A 40 -9.52 2.86 8.75
CA GLU A 40 -8.74 3.94 9.36
C GLU A 40 -8.10 3.50 10.69
N ARG A 41 -8.87 2.89 11.59
CA ARG A 41 -8.38 2.38 12.88
C ARG A 41 -7.32 1.30 12.77
N VAL A 42 -7.30 0.53 11.68
CA VAL A 42 -6.23 -0.46 11.44
C VAL A 42 -4.91 0.26 11.23
N PHE A 43 -4.89 1.31 10.41
CA PHE A 43 -3.67 2.06 10.10
C PHE A 43 -3.24 3.02 11.21
N GLU A 44 -4.10 3.32 12.18
CA GLU A 44 -3.75 4.09 13.39
C GLU A 44 -3.00 3.26 14.44
N LYS A 45 -3.03 1.92 14.33
CA LYS A 45 -2.49 1.03 15.36
C LYS A 45 -1.56 -0.02 14.77
N GLU A 46 -0.31 -0.01 15.23
CA GLU A 46 0.70 -0.97 14.79
C GLU A 46 0.29 -2.42 15.05
N ASP A 47 -0.31 -2.71 16.22
CA ASP A 47 -0.78 -4.06 16.57
C ASP A 47 -1.85 -4.61 15.59
N LYS A 48 -2.63 -3.72 14.98
CA LYS A 48 -3.65 -4.10 13.98
C LYS A 48 -3.02 -4.33 12.62
N MET A 49 -2.05 -3.49 12.24
CA MET A 49 -1.26 -3.69 11.03
C MET A 49 -0.44 -4.98 11.09
N GLU A 50 0.12 -5.32 12.25
CA GLU A 50 0.88 -6.55 12.47
C GLU A 50 0.00 -7.80 12.30
N LYS A 51 -1.20 -7.79 12.90
CA LYS A 51 -2.20 -8.88 12.73
C LYS A 51 -2.62 -9.10 11.28
N MET A 52 -2.47 -8.10 10.42
CA MET A 52 -2.77 -8.17 8.99
C MET A 52 -1.52 -8.36 8.12
N GLY A 53 -0.33 -8.46 8.72
CA GLY A 53 0.94 -8.63 8.00
C GLY A 53 1.44 -7.40 7.26
N ILE A 54 0.81 -6.23 7.44
CA ILE A 54 1.12 -4.99 6.68
C ILE A 54 2.04 -4.01 7.42
N VAL A 55 2.47 -4.34 8.65
CA VAL A 55 3.34 -3.47 9.46
C VAL A 55 4.68 -3.20 8.78
N GLY A 56 5.22 -4.16 8.02
CA GLY A 56 6.51 -4.06 7.33
C GLY A 56 6.46 -3.32 5.98
N LEU A 57 5.29 -2.87 5.53
CA LEU A 57 5.18 -2.03 4.34
C LEU A 57 5.83 -0.66 4.56
N SER A 58 6.39 -0.09 3.50
CA SER A 58 6.84 1.30 3.51
C SER A 58 5.67 2.25 3.75
N ASP A 59 5.94 3.47 4.21
CA ASP A 59 4.88 4.46 4.47
C ASP A 59 4.08 4.79 3.19
N ALA A 60 4.73 4.79 2.04
CA ALA A 60 4.09 4.99 0.74
C ALA A 60 3.12 3.84 0.41
N GLU A 61 3.54 2.59 0.61
CA GLU A 61 2.68 1.41 0.41
C GLU A 61 1.52 1.39 1.41
N LYS A 62 1.76 1.73 2.68
CA LYS A 62 0.72 1.84 3.70
C LYS A 62 -0.32 2.90 3.31
N SER A 63 0.12 4.07 2.85
CA SER A 63 -0.77 5.13 2.39
C SER A 63 -1.60 4.67 1.19
N ALA A 64 -0.96 4.14 0.16
CA ALA A 64 -1.65 3.70 -1.06
C ALA A 64 -2.63 2.54 -0.79
N LEU A 65 -2.25 1.60 0.09
CA LEU A 65 -3.12 0.51 0.52
C LEU A 65 -4.31 1.03 1.34
N LYS A 66 -4.08 1.95 2.28
CA LYS A 66 -5.14 2.58 3.08
C LYS A 66 -6.16 3.27 2.19
N ASP A 67 -5.71 4.09 1.25
CA ASP A 67 -6.58 4.84 0.34
C ASP A 67 -7.43 3.88 -0.51
N TYR A 68 -6.82 2.82 -1.03
CA TYR A 68 -7.53 1.79 -1.79
C TYR A 68 -8.59 1.07 -0.95
N LEU A 69 -8.25 0.65 0.27
CA LEU A 69 -9.16 -0.05 1.17
C LEU A 69 -10.35 0.81 1.60
N ILE A 70 -10.12 2.10 1.86
CA ILE A 70 -11.17 3.06 2.22
C ILE A 70 -12.08 3.38 1.02
N LYS A 71 -11.50 3.62 -0.16
CA LYS A 71 -12.25 3.90 -1.39
C LYS A 71 -13.20 2.77 -1.79
N HIS A 72 -12.82 1.52 -1.45
CA HIS A 72 -13.55 0.31 -1.78
C HIS A 72 -14.16 -0.39 -0.55
N ALA A 73 -14.25 0.33 0.57
CA ALA A 73 -14.83 -0.16 1.81
C ALA A 73 -16.32 -0.52 1.67
N ALA A 74 -16.85 -1.29 2.62
CA ALA A 74 -18.23 -1.77 2.60
C ALA A 74 -19.29 -0.65 2.52
N ASP A 75 -19.01 0.49 3.15
CA ASP A 75 -19.87 1.68 3.24
C ASP A 75 -19.35 2.84 2.37
N SER A 76 -18.46 2.57 1.43
CA SER A 76 -18.01 3.57 0.44
C SER A 76 -19.00 3.71 -0.71
N ASP A 77 -18.83 4.77 -1.52
CA ASP A 77 -19.61 4.97 -2.76
C ASP A 77 -19.23 3.98 -3.87
N GLN A 78 -18.09 3.28 -3.73
CA GLN A 78 -17.55 2.34 -4.73
C GLN A 78 -17.07 1.04 -4.06
N PRO A 79 -17.93 0.33 -3.31
CA PRO A 79 -17.52 -0.83 -2.55
C PRO A 79 -16.97 -1.90 -3.49
N ALA A 80 -15.91 -2.60 -3.06
CA ALA A 80 -15.48 -3.79 -3.78
C ALA A 80 -16.63 -4.82 -3.78
N ALA A 81 -16.93 -5.38 -4.95
CA ALA A 81 -17.92 -6.44 -5.07
C ALA A 81 -17.61 -7.56 -4.08
N ALA A 82 -18.60 -7.98 -3.30
CA ALA A 82 -18.47 -9.09 -2.38
C ALA A 82 -18.37 -10.39 -3.20
N GLY A 83 -17.15 -10.80 -3.54
CA GLY A 83 -16.89 -12.04 -4.28
C GLY A 83 -15.83 -11.87 -5.36
N ILE A 84 -14.56 -11.98 -4.96
CA ILE A 84 -13.50 -12.52 -5.81
C ILE A 84 -12.80 -13.60 -5.00
#